data_AF-A0A9P7M8S3-F1
#
_entry.id   AF-A0A9P7M8S3-F1
#
_cell.length_a   1.000
_cell.length_b   1.000
_cell.length_c   1.000
_cell.angle_alpha   90.00
_cell.angle_beta   90.00
_cell.angle_gamma   90.00
#
_symmetry.space_group_name_H-M   'P 1'
#
loop_
_entity.id
_entity.type
_entity.pdbx_description
1 polymer ?
#
loop_
_entity_poly.entity_id
_entity_poly.type
_entity_poly.pdbx_seq_one_letter_code
_entity_poly.pdbx_strand_id
1 'polypeptide(L)'
;MSSLQSHDDTLRKWIDPDTGKLKFPRFHDYNLEERTVAGADLFRIRYYKTMTEASKALRVPYHRLRSRIQGRHPVQANGGQNRALSPEEEAEVLAWAHRQIIQGHHIKSPALVQHTNAIFAARGDCQPDKQASKRWARRFITRNAYIFKRTPTHSHDAKRKAGANGASVTSIDISATG
;
A
#
# COMPACT_ATOMS: atom_id res chain seq x y z
N MET A 1 8.03 -40.69 -15.22
CA MET A 1 8.23 -40.07 -16.55
C MET A 1 7.98 -38.54 -16.58
N SER A 2 7.51 -37.86 -15.52
CA SER A 2 7.06 -36.44 -15.59
C SER A 2 8.09 -35.32 -15.33
N SER A 3 9.29 -35.59 -14.82
CA SER A 3 10.23 -34.51 -14.41
C SER A 3 10.97 -33.87 -15.59
N LEU A 4 11.35 -34.67 -16.59
CA LEU A 4 12.18 -34.23 -17.72
C LEU A 4 11.41 -33.33 -18.70
N GLN A 5 10.13 -33.61 -18.94
CA GLN A 5 9.28 -32.76 -19.79
C GLN A 5 9.15 -31.34 -19.23
N SER A 6 9.02 -31.20 -17.90
CA SER A 6 8.96 -29.90 -17.21
C SER A 6 10.25 -29.09 -17.36
N HIS A 7 11.41 -29.76 -17.39
CA HIS A 7 12.70 -29.10 -17.60
C HIS A 7 12.86 -28.59 -19.03
N ASP A 8 12.51 -29.41 -20.03
CA ASP A 8 12.58 -29.02 -21.45
C ASP A 8 11.62 -27.86 -21.77
N ASP A 9 10.42 -27.87 -21.20
CA ASP A 9 9.46 -26.77 -21.35
C ASP A 9 10.01 -25.47 -20.74
N THR A 10 10.67 -25.57 -19.58
CA THR A 10 11.32 -24.43 -18.92
C THR A 10 12.50 -23.90 -19.73
N LEU A 11 13.30 -24.78 -20.35
CA LEU A 11 14.38 -24.37 -21.25
C LEU A 11 13.83 -23.66 -22.47
N ARG A 12 12.86 -24.25 -23.17
CA ARG A 12 12.23 -23.67 -24.37
C ARG A 12 11.53 -22.35 -24.08
N LYS A 13 11.08 -22.12 -22.85
CA LYS A 13 10.50 -20.85 -22.41
C LYS A 13 11.52 -19.72 -22.45
N TRP A 14 12.72 -19.92 -21.92
CA TRP A 14 13.70 -18.85 -21.70
C TRP A 14 14.88 -18.83 -22.68
N ILE A 15 15.19 -19.97 -23.28
CA ILE A 15 16.26 -20.17 -24.25
C ILE A 15 15.62 -20.38 -25.62
N ASP A 16 16.14 -19.66 -26.61
CA ASP A 16 15.81 -19.85 -28.01
C ASP A 16 16.46 -21.16 -28.50
N PRO A 17 15.68 -22.14 -28.98
CA PRO A 17 16.22 -23.43 -29.42
C PRO A 17 17.13 -23.30 -30.64
N ASP A 18 16.94 -22.29 -31.48
CA ASP A 18 17.69 -22.14 -32.74
C ASP A 18 19.06 -21.51 -32.48
N THR A 19 19.10 -20.54 -31.55
CA THR A 19 20.33 -19.79 -31.26
C THR A 19 21.05 -20.24 -29.99
N GLY A 20 20.39 -21.03 -29.13
CA GLY A 20 20.88 -21.41 -27.80
C GLY A 20 21.03 -20.23 -26.83
N LYS A 21 20.54 -19.04 -27.19
CA LYS A 21 20.68 -17.80 -26.42
C LYS A 21 19.43 -17.52 -25.60
N LEU A 22 19.61 -16.70 -24.57
CA LEU A 22 18.50 -16.14 -23.82
C LEU A 22 17.60 -15.30 -24.74
N LYS A 23 16.29 -15.45 -24.62
CA LYS A 23 15.28 -14.67 -25.37
C LYS A 23 15.21 -13.19 -24.96
N PHE A 24 16.14 -12.71 -24.14
CA PHE A 24 16.22 -11.30 -23.73
C PHE A 24 17.16 -10.55 -24.67
N PRO A 25 16.66 -9.79 -25.66
CA PRO A 25 17.53 -9.08 -26.61
C PRO A 25 18.33 -7.95 -25.95
N ARG A 26 17.77 -7.34 -24.89
CA ARG A 26 18.39 -6.25 -24.13
C ARG A 26 18.04 -6.34 -22.65
N PHE A 27 18.91 -5.77 -21.82
CA PHE A 27 18.76 -5.75 -20.37
C PHE A 27 18.33 -4.35 -19.91
N HIS A 28 17.03 -4.16 -19.74
CA HIS A 28 16.42 -2.91 -19.30
C HIS A 28 15.74 -3.06 -17.94
N ASP A 29 15.40 -1.95 -17.29
CA ASP A 29 14.77 -2.00 -15.97
C ASP A 29 13.35 -2.58 -16.02
N TYR A 30 12.60 -2.31 -17.10
CA TYR A 30 11.23 -2.81 -17.26
C TYR A 30 11.17 -4.35 -17.37
N ASN A 31 12.21 -5.01 -17.88
CA ASN A 31 12.27 -6.48 -17.99
C ASN A 31 13.06 -7.16 -16.86
N LEU A 32 13.43 -6.40 -15.82
CA LEU A 32 14.20 -6.91 -14.68
C LEU A 32 13.46 -8.03 -13.94
N GLU A 33 12.14 -7.90 -13.80
CA GLU A 33 11.31 -8.91 -13.13
C GLU A 33 11.28 -10.22 -13.93
N GLU A 34 11.05 -10.14 -15.24
CA GLU A 34 11.01 -11.29 -16.12
C GLU A 34 12.36 -12.04 -16.13
N ARG A 35 13.48 -11.29 -16.18
CA ARG A 35 14.83 -11.86 -16.05
C ARG A 35 15.08 -12.51 -14.69
N THR A 36 14.50 -11.95 -13.63
CA THR A 36 14.60 -12.54 -12.27
C THR A 36 13.87 -13.88 -12.21
N VAL A 37 12.69 -13.97 -12.85
CA VAL A 37 11.93 -15.23 -12.96
C VAL A 37 12.71 -16.23 -13.81
N ALA A 38 13.21 -15.83 -14.97
CA ALA A 38 14.02 -16.68 -15.84
C ALA A 38 15.24 -17.25 -15.12
N GLY A 39 15.94 -16.43 -14.33
CA GLY A 39 17.11 -16.89 -13.58
C GLY A 39 16.77 -17.89 -12.49
N ALA A 40 15.62 -17.72 -11.84
CA ALA A 40 15.16 -18.66 -10.83
C ALA A 40 14.75 -19.99 -11.46
N ASP A 41 14.02 -19.95 -12.58
CA ASP A 41 13.59 -21.12 -13.35
C ASP A 41 14.81 -21.90 -13.87
N LEU A 42 15.73 -21.23 -14.58
CA LEU A 42 16.95 -21.85 -15.14
C LEU A 42 17.89 -22.40 -14.06
N PHE A 43 17.97 -21.77 -12.89
CA PHE A 43 18.72 -22.31 -11.76
C PHE A 43 18.08 -23.58 -11.17
N ARG A 44 16.75 -23.62 -11.04
CA ARG A 44 16.01 -24.76 -10.48
C ARG A 44 16.20 -26.03 -11.32
N ILE A 45 16.18 -25.90 -12.63
CA ILE A 45 16.42 -27.01 -13.57
C ILE A 45 17.91 -27.34 -13.76
N ARG A 46 18.80 -26.71 -12.99
CA ARG A 46 20.26 -26.90 -13.04
C ARG A 46 20.93 -26.50 -14.37
N TYR A 47 20.30 -25.65 -15.17
CA TYR A 47 20.93 -25.08 -16.37
C TYR A 47 22.14 -24.22 -16.00
N TYR A 48 21.99 -23.37 -14.97
CA TYR A 48 23.12 -22.71 -14.32
C TYR A 48 23.55 -23.49 -13.09
N LYS A 49 24.87 -23.72 -12.94
CA LYS A 49 25.41 -24.47 -11.79
C LYS A 49 25.29 -23.68 -10.50
N THR A 50 25.44 -22.36 -10.59
CA THR A 50 25.41 -21.46 -9.43
C THR A 50 24.45 -20.30 -9.63
N MET A 51 23.95 -19.76 -8.53
CA MET A 51 23.12 -18.55 -8.55
C MET A 51 23.91 -17.32 -9.04
N THR A 52 25.21 -17.29 -8.78
CA THR A 52 26.11 -16.21 -9.24
C THR A 52 26.21 -16.21 -10.76
N GLU A 53 26.31 -17.38 -11.37
CA GLU A 53 26.32 -17.54 -12.82
C GLU A 53 25.00 -17.07 -13.44
N ALA A 54 23.86 -17.52 -12.91
CA ALA A 54 22.54 -17.07 -13.35
C ALA A 54 22.35 -15.55 -13.21
N SER A 55 22.77 -14.98 -12.08
CA SER A 55 22.73 -13.54 -11.79
C SER A 55 23.54 -12.72 -12.80
N LYS A 56 24.75 -13.19 -13.14
CA LYS A 56 25.62 -12.55 -14.15
C LYS A 56 25.03 -12.67 -15.56
N ALA A 57 24.63 -13.88 -15.96
CA ALA A 57 24.11 -14.15 -17.30
C ALA A 57 22.85 -13.33 -17.62
N LEU A 58 21.95 -13.20 -16.65
CA LEU A 58 20.69 -12.45 -16.81
C LEU A 58 20.79 -10.99 -16.35
N ARG A 59 21.96 -10.54 -15.88
CA ARG A 59 22.19 -9.21 -15.28
C ARG A 59 21.11 -8.81 -14.26
N VAL A 60 20.84 -9.71 -13.32
CA VAL A 60 19.90 -9.51 -12.21
C VAL A 60 20.69 -9.41 -10.91
N PRO A 61 20.40 -8.47 -9.99
CA PRO A 61 21.06 -8.41 -8.69
C PRO A 61 20.96 -9.72 -7.92
N TYR A 62 22.09 -10.23 -7.42
CA TYR A 62 22.19 -11.52 -6.75
C TYR A 62 21.17 -11.69 -5.60
N HIS A 63 21.04 -10.69 -4.73
CA HIS A 63 20.11 -10.75 -3.59
C HIS A 63 18.64 -10.80 -4.02
N ARG A 64 18.29 -10.20 -5.17
CA ARG A 64 16.95 -10.26 -5.75
C ARG A 64 16.64 -11.67 -6.24
N LEU A 65 17.57 -12.27 -6.98
CA LEU A 65 17.47 -13.65 -7.46
C LEU A 65 17.38 -14.64 -6.29
N ARG A 66 18.22 -14.46 -5.25
CA ARG A 66 18.18 -15.27 -4.02
C ARG A 66 16.83 -15.19 -3.32
N SER A 67 16.30 -13.98 -3.15
CA SER A 67 14.97 -13.77 -2.57
C SER A 67 13.88 -14.47 -3.37
N ARG A 68 13.95 -14.42 -4.71
CA ARG A 68 12.97 -15.09 -5.58
C ARG A 68 13.02 -16.61 -5.45
N ILE A 69 14.21 -17.20 -5.44
CA ILE A 69 14.37 -18.66 -5.27
C ILE A 69 13.82 -19.13 -3.92
N GLN A 70 13.96 -18.30 -2.87
CA GLN A 70 13.36 -18.52 -1.55
C GLN A 70 11.83 -18.34 -1.48
N GLY A 71 11.16 -18.06 -2.61
CA GLY A 71 9.70 -17.94 -2.67
C GLY A 71 9.17 -16.52 -2.41
N ARG A 72 10.02 -15.49 -2.41
CA ARG A 72 9.56 -14.10 -2.29
C ARG A 72 9.13 -13.55 -3.66
N HIS A 73 7.87 -13.16 -3.75
CA HIS A 73 7.29 -12.52 -4.94
C HIS A 73 7.42 -10.99 -4.85
N PRO A 74 7.35 -10.25 -5.98
CA PRO A 74 7.41 -8.81 -5.94
C PRO A 74 6.18 -8.29 -5.19
N VAL A 75 6.33 -7.18 -4.46
CA VAL A 75 5.26 -6.63 -3.59
C VAL A 75 3.98 -6.37 -4.37
N GLN A 76 4.08 -6.04 -5.66
CA GLN A 76 2.94 -5.85 -6.57
C GLN A 76 2.11 -7.13 -6.78
N ALA A 77 2.72 -8.31 -6.67
CA ALA A 77 2.04 -9.61 -6.80
C ALA A 77 1.60 -10.21 -5.46
N ASN A 78 1.94 -9.59 -4.31
CA ASN A 78 1.59 -10.09 -2.97
C ASN A 78 0.09 -9.90 -2.61
N GLY A 79 -0.80 -9.87 -3.61
CA GLY A 79 -2.23 -9.68 -3.43
C GLY A 79 -2.61 -8.20 -3.34
N GLY A 80 -3.69 -7.86 -4.05
CA GLY A 80 -4.28 -6.53 -4.11
C GLY A 80 -4.83 -6.05 -2.76
N GLN A 81 -5.70 -5.04 -2.82
CA GLN A 81 -6.39 -4.51 -1.63
C GLN A 81 -7.00 -5.68 -0.87
N ASN A 82 -6.45 -5.98 0.31
CA ASN A 82 -7.00 -6.89 1.31
C ASN A 82 -8.32 -6.27 1.81
N ARG A 83 -9.33 -6.25 0.93
CA ARG A 83 -10.65 -5.73 1.19
C ARG A 83 -11.36 -6.79 2.02
N ALA A 84 -11.16 -6.70 3.33
CA ALA A 84 -12.02 -7.40 4.28
C ALA A 84 -13.49 -6.96 4.17
N LEU A 85 -13.75 -5.85 3.44
CA LEU A 85 -15.06 -5.26 3.23
C LEU A 85 -15.45 -5.30 1.75
N SER A 86 -16.70 -5.64 1.46
CA SER A 86 -17.34 -5.36 0.17
C SER A 86 -17.38 -3.84 -0.10
N PRO A 87 -17.57 -3.39 -1.34
CA PRO A 87 -17.70 -1.97 -1.65
C PRO A 87 -18.81 -1.27 -0.85
N GLU A 88 -19.92 -1.96 -0.59
CA GLU A 88 -21.03 -1.45 0.21
C GLU A 88 -20.64 -1.29 1.69
N GLU A 89 -19.99 -2.30 2.25
CA GLU A 89 -19.50 -2.28 3.63
C GLU A 89 -18.44 -1.19 3.83
N GLU A 90 -17.57 -0.98 2.83
CA GLU A 90 -16.60 0.11 2.85
C GLU A 90 -17.30 1.48 2.80
N ALA A 91 -18.36 1.65 2.02
CA ALA A 91 -19.13 2.89 1.97
C ALA A 91 -19.83 3.20 3.31
N GLU A 92 -20.38 2.18 3.97
CA GLU A 92 -21.03 2.33 5.28
C GLU A 92 -20.04 2.78 6.37
N VAL A 93 -18.87 2.14 6.44
CA VAL A 93 -17.81 2.52 7.38
C VAL A 93 -17.30 3.94 7.09
N LEU A 94 -17.18 4.33 5.83
CA LEU A 94 -16.80 5.70 5.45
C LEU A 94 -17.87 6.73 5.82
N ALA A 95 -19.15 6.43 5.62
CA ALA A 95 -20.25 7.31 5.99
C ALA A 95 -20.35 7.50 7.51
N TRP A 96 -20.15 6.43 8.28
CA TRP A 96 -20.03 6.53 9.74
C TRP A 96 -18.82 7.38 10.14
N ALA A 97 -17.65 7.14 9.55
CA ALA A 97 -16.44 7.90 9.86
C ALA A 97 -16.62 9.40 9.54
N HIS A 98 -17.24 9.72 8.41
CA HIS A 98 -17.51 11.09 8.02
C HIS A 98 -18.44 11.80 9.02
N ARG A 99 -19.50 11.14 9.49
CA ARG A 99 -20.40 11.68 10.53
C ARG A 99 -19.66 12.00 11.83
N GLN A 100 -18.78 11.10 12.28
CA GLN A 100 -17.98 11.31 13.49
C GLN A 100 -17.03 12.51 13.34
N ILE A 101 -16.41 12.65 12.17
CA ILE A 101 -15.49 13.77 11.89
C ILE A 101 -16.24 15.11 11.83
N ILE A 102 -17.43 15.15 11.20
CA ILE A 102 -18.30 16.35 11.20
C ILE A 102 -18.67 16.77 12.63
N GLN A 103 -18.93 15.80 13.51
CA GLN A 103 -19.22 16.03 14.92
C GLN A 103 -17.98 16.46 15.75
N GLY A 104 -16.81 16.58 15.11
CA GLY A 104 -15.56 16.97 15.76
C GLY A 104 -14.84 15.83 16.48
N HIS A 105 -15.28 14.58 16.30
CA HIS A 105 -14.63 13.43 16.91
C HIS A 105 -13.43 12.94 16.09
N HIS A 106 -12.34 12.65 16.78
CA HIS A 106 -11.18 12.00 16.17
C HIS A 106 -11.31 10.48 16.25
N ILE A 107 -11.41 9.83 15.10
CA ILE A 107 -11.56 8.38 15.02
C ILE A 107 -10.23 7.69 15.33
N LYS A 108 -10.21 6.86 16.38
CA LYS A 108 -9.08 6.01 16.74
C LYS A 108 -9.28 4.61 16.14
N SER A 109 -8.18 3.90 15.87
CA SER A 109 -8.25 2.54 15.31
C SER A 109 -9.13 1.56 16.09
N PRO A 110 -9.17 1.55 17.44
CA PRO A 110 -10.06 0.65 18.18
C PRO A 110 -11.55 0.88 17.90
N ALA A 111 -11.98 2.15 17.84
CA ALA A 111 -13.37 2.51 17.55
C ALA A 111 -13.78 2.09 16.13
N LEU A 112 -12.87 2.27 15.15
CA LEU A 112 -13.09 1.83 13.78
C LEU A 112 -13.22 0.31 13.68
N VAL A 113 -12.37 -0.45 14.39
CA VAL A 113 -12.46 -1.91 14.45
C VAL A 113 -13.79 -2.35 15.06
N GLN A 114 -14.18 -1.75 16.19
CA GLN A 114 -15.41 -2.10 16.88
C GLN A 114 -16.65 -1.84 16.01
N HIS A 115 -16.70 -0.68 15.36
CA HIS A 115 -17.81 -0.35 14.46
C HIS A 115 -17.88 -1.30 13.27
N THR A 116 -16.74 -1.62 12.65
CA THR A 116 -16.68 -2.53 11.50
C THR A 116 -17.11 -3.95 11.89
N ASN A 117 -16.68 -4.44 13.06
CA ASN A 117 -17.12 -5.75 13.56
C ASN A 117 -18.60 -5.76 13.95
N ALA A 118 -19.16 -4.63 14.38
CA ALA A 118 -20.60 -4.51 14.63
C ALA A 118 -21.42 -4.63 13.34
N ILE A 119 -20.91 -4.10 12.22
CA ILE A 119 -21.54 -4.27 10.89
C ILE A 119 -21.52 -5.74 10.48
N PHE A 120 -20.38 -6.43 10.65
CA PHE A 120 -20.28 -7.87 10.38
C PHE A 120 -21.25 -8.67 11.24
N ALA A 121 -21.35 -8.35 12.53
CA ALA A 121 -22.27 -9.01 13.45
C ALA A 121 -23.75 -8.80 13.08
N ALA A 122 -24.13 -7.58 12.69
CA ALA A 122 -25.50 -7.25 12.32
C ALA A 122 -25.96 -7.95 11.03
N ARG A 123 -25.04 -8.26 10.12
CA ARG A 123 -25.34 -8.98 8.87
C ARG A 123 -25.33 -10.50 9.02
N GLY A 124 -25.01 -11.03 10.20
CA GLY A 124 -24.89 -12.48 10.43
C GLY A 124 -23.57 -13.07 9.92
N ASP A 125 -22.64 -12.23 9.49
CA ASP A 125 -21.32 -12.61 8.98
C ASP A 125 -20.30 -12.79 10.11
N CYS A 126 -20.71 -13.50 11.17
CA CYS A 126 -19.88 -13.78 12.35
C CYS A 126 -18.90 -14.94 12.10
N GLN A 127 -18.22 -14.99 10.96
CA GLN A 127 -17.15 -15.96 10.75
C GLN A 127 -15.91 -15.54 11.57
N PRO A 128 -15.24 -16.47 12.28
CA PRO A 128 -14.03 -16.16 13.06
C PRO A 128 -12.91 -15.58 12.20
N ASP A 129 -12.90 -15.88 10.90
CA ASP A 129 -11.91 -15.39 9.94
C ASP A 129 -12.25 -14.01 9.33
N LYS A 130 -13.49 -13.52 9.50
CA LYS A 130 -13.98 -12.26 8.93
C LYS A 130 -14.12 -11.18 10.01
N GLN A 131 -13.01 -10.89 10.70
CA GLN A 131 -12.95 -9.82 11.70
C GLN A 131 -11.99 -8.71 11.30
N ALA A 132 -12.43 -7.46 11.49
CA ALA A 132 -11.57 -6.30 11.40
C ALA A 132 -10.50 -6.36 12.50
N SER A 133 -9.24 -6.28 12.11
CA SER A 133 -8.10 -6.23 13.03
C SER A 133 -7.52 -4.82 13.15
N LYS A 134 -6.71 -4.58 14.17
CA LYS A 134 -5.95 -3.32 14.32
C LYS A 134 -5.03 -3.04 13.11
N ARG A 135 -4.49 -4.09 12.48
CA ARG A 135 -3.67 -3.97 11.26
C ARG A 135 -4.52 -3.53 10.07
N TRP A 136 -5.72 -4.09 9.94
CA TRP A 136 -6.70 -3.65 8.94
C TRP A 136 -7.06 -2.18 9.15
N ALA A 137 -7.40 -1.75 10.36
CA ALA A 137 -7.81 -0.37 10.64
C ALA A 137 -6.71 0.66 10.29
N ARG A 138 -5.44 0.35 10.56
CA ARG A 138 -4.32 1.20 10.13
C ARG A 138 -4.27 1.33 8.62
N ARG A 139 -4.35 0.21 7.89
CA ARG A 139 -4.37 0.21 6.42
C ARG A 139 -5.56 0.98 5.87
N PHE A 140 -6.73 0.83 6.48
CA PHE A 140 -7.96 1.52 6.11
C PHE A 140 -7.82 3.04 6.24
N ILE A 141 -7.30 3.51 7.38
CA ILE A 141 -7.04 4.95 7.60
C ILE A 141 -6.00 5.48 6.61
N THR A 142 -4.91 4.76 6.36
CA THR A 142 -3.89 5.17 5.41
C THR A 142 -4.45 5.25 3.98
N ARG A 143 -5.26 4.27 3.56
CA ARG A 143 -5.90 4.26 2.24
C ARG A 143 -6.88 5.42 2.06
N ASN A 144 -7.63 5.73 3.11
CA ASN A 144 -8.66 6.78 3.10
C ASN A 144 -8.18 8.08 3.77
N ALA A 145 -6.87 8.35 3.71
CA ALA A 145 -6.26 9.46 4.43
C ALA A 145 -6.85 10.83 4.07
N TYR A 146 -7.45 10.99 2.89
CA TYR A 146 -8.14 12.23 2.49
C TYR A 146 -9.35 12.58 3.38
N ILE A 147 -10.01 11.59 4.00
CA ILE A 147 -11.11 11.80 4.95
C ILE A 147 -10.58 11.98 6.37
N PHE A 148 -9.57 11.18 6.75
CA PHE A 148 -9.07 11.14 8.13
C PHE A 148 -8.01 12.21 8.44
N LYS A 149 -7.36 12.79 7.44
CA LYS A 149 -6.46 13.94 7.64
C LYS A 149 -7.31 15.15 7.99
N ARG A 150 -6.98 15.79 9.12
CA ARG A 150 -7.41 17.15 9.39
C ARG A 150 -7.06 18.01 8.18
N THR A 151 -8.04 18.55 7.48
CA THR A 151 -7.83 19.80 6.76
C THR A 151 -7.29 20.78 7.81
N PRO A 152 -6.10 21.37 7.64
CA PRO A 152 -5.67 22.44 8.52
C PRO A 152 -6.71 23.55 8.35
N THR A 153 -7.65 23.65 9.28
CA THR A 153 -8.46 24.84 9.40
C THR A 153 -7.47 25.96 9.64
N HIS A 154 -7.38 26.92 8.72
CA HIS A 154 -6.74 28.21 8.95
C HIS A 154 -7.41 28.84 10.18
N SER A 155 -6.93 28.51 11.37
CA SER A 155 -7.56 28.83 12.65
C SER A 155 -6.47 28.98 13.71
N HIS A 156 -5.53 29.88 13.42
CA HIS A 156 -4.84 30.64 14.46
C HIS A 156 -4.82 32.15 14.14
N ASP A 157 -5.02 32.55 12.87
CA ASP A 157 -5.06 33.95 12.46
C ASP A 157 -6.41 34.66 12.65
N ALA A 158 -7.54 33.94 12.63
CA ALA A 158 -8.85 34.56 12.87
C ALA A 158 -8.95 35.18 14.27
N LYS A 159 -8.34 34.53 15.28
CA LYS A 159 -8.29 35.06 16.66
C LYS A 159 -7.28 36.20 16.84
N ARG A 160 -6.20 36.27 16.05
CA ARG A 160 -5.27 37.43 16.09
C ARG A 160 -5.85 38.67 15.42
N LYS A 161 -6.62 38.53 14.33
CA LYS A 161 -7.28 39.68 13.68
C LYS A 161 -8.45 40.26 14.49
N ALA A 162 -9.16 39.45 15.27
CA ALA A 162 -10.20 39.96 16.17
C ALA A 162 -9.63 40.73 17.38
N GLY A 163 -8.45 40.34 17.88
CA GLY A 163 -7.76 41.05 18.97
C GLY A 163 -7.10 42.36 18.56
N ALA A 164 -6.78 42.55 17.28
CA ALA A 164 -6.15 43.78 16.77
C ALA A 164 -7.15 44.94 16.59
N ASN A 165 -8.44 44.66 16.39
CA ASN A 165 -9.46 45.69 16.16
C ASN A 165 -10.11 46.23 17.45
N GLY A 166 -9.78 45.67 18.63
CA GLY A 166 -10.32 46.11 19.92
C GLY A 166 -9.47 47.15 20.67
N ALA A 167 -8.28 47.49 20.18
CA ALA A 167 -7.30 48.30 20.91
C ALA A 167 -7.14 49.75 20.38
N SER A 168 -8.16 50.31 19.71
CA SER A 168 -8.09 51.67 19.15
C SER A 168 -9.28 52.58 19.51
N VAL A 169 -9.79 52.53 20.75
CA VAL A 169 -10.70 53.57 21.25
C VAL A 169 -10.41 53.88 22.72
N THR A 170 -9.29 54.52 23.03
CA THR A 170 -9.15 55.35 24.25
C THR A 170 -7.97 56.32 24.11
N SER A 171 -8.23 57.46 23.48
CA SER A 171 -7.61 58.75 23.83
C SER A 171 -8.38 59.85 23.13
N ILE A 172 -9.45 60.31 23.78
CA ILE A 172 -9.92 61.68 23.57
C ILE A 172 -9.36 62.45 24.76
N ASP A 173 -8.25 63.15 24.53
CA ASP A 173 -7.74 64.19 25.40
C ASP A 173 -8.80 65.28 25.50
N ILE A 174 -9.34 65.49 26.69
CA ILE A 174 -10.12 66.69 27.01
C ILE A 174 -9.19 67.58 27.82
N SER A 175 -8.52 68.51 27.13
CA SER A 175 -7.81 69.63 27.75
C SER A 175 -8.19 70.93 27.06
N ALA A 176 -8.89 71.77 27.84
CA ALA A 176 -8.87 73.23 27.85
C ALA A 176 -9.25 74.04 26.59
N THR A 177 -10.32 74.81 26.72
CA THR A 177 -10.52 76.22 26.28
C THR A 177 -11.98 76.56 26.62
N GLY A 178 -12.37 77.64 27.29
CA GLY A 178 -11.74 78.81 27.91
C GLY A 178 -12.86 79.54 28.65
#